data_AF-A0A166FR24-F1
#
_entry.id   AF-A0A166FR24-F1
#
_cell.length_a   1.000
_cell.length_b   1.000
_cell.length_c   1.000
_cell.angle_alpha   90.00
_cell.angle_beta   90.00
_cell.angle_gamma   90.00
#
_symmetry.space_group_name_H-M   'P 1'
#
loop_
_entity.id
_entity.type
_entity.pdbx_description
1 polymer ?
#
loop_
_entity_poly.entity_id
_entity_poly.type
_entity_poly.pdbx_seq_one_letter_code
_entity_poly.pdbx_strand_id
1 'polypeptide(L)'
;MFRVKCTRAFTLTCGGAALALFVWTAHMSTLPPDAVNLNEHPHFYSGSRPQSSAPSPVLPIIHKTPLPESLPTAEDQSTAGTTPVELSPAVVSATMPTPTTEDVPYHSPIPASDLDLDLPSDMPPSSTPTPRMTLIVLWSPQDRDASYLPNFFASAGANPSIDVLLIKFDKYGLGAEYCEAPQAAGVLNVREVCVDMEEYWDLHIDWLCAEWGCDARMREMAREVMVRRLPADRVNSFYRPFRAEVFNKYMLPGVDMWAWADLDVVLGNMDRAFPWDLASSFDVVLAGWPTNWSTLLLYMPGHFTAFRRSPDVARAFQRAVPALVTYNAFVGEEFEEFGDACEEGEYSHALFMRTGLRFLRFDAMVDAGHHINTLDGVFAVEDDHALPTAPTSTDLAPKEATLLSARPAINAALASHTSPDGPEDDEQQRTFTTEGLEAPVTLRQDASAAPFVWFAPQYAVAYDSPLAQEIPGNGRHGRRYVMRRDVDGPVTERFEPAQRIHFDIPGQEVGAGRERAWLREGLYTHLQAEKYASWWALPERALEPGEVLYVDKEHGAHVWDADANLVWQSPRVAAL
;
A
#
# COMPACT_ATOMS: atom_id res chain seq x y z
N MET A 1 12.21 60.55 -8.58
CA MET A 1 11.20 61.15 -9.48
C MET A 1 9.86 60.48 -9.19
N PHE A 2 8.86 61.27 -8.81
CA PHE A 2 7.42 61.02 -8.63
C PHE A 2 6.87 59.63 -8.22
N ARG A 3 6.27 59.60 -7.01
CA ARG A 3 5.17 58.70 -6.64
C ARG A 3 3.92 59.08 -7.43
N VAL A 4 3.25 58.09 -8.02
CA VAL A 4 1.83 58.17 -8.39
C VAL A 4 1.11 56.96 -7.78
N LYS A 5 0.15 57.24 -6.90
CA LYS A 5 -0.86 56.30 -6.41
C LYS A 5 -1.88 56.07 -7.52
N CYS A 6 -2.26 54.81 -7.75
CA CYS A 6 -3.51 54.50 -8.42
C CYS A 6 -4.27 53.46 -7.59
N THR A 7 -5.30 53.93 -6.91
CA THR A 7 -6.37 53.16 -6.28
C THR A 7 -7.37 52.71 -7.34
N ARG A 8 -7.70 51.41 -7.37
CA ARG A 8 -9.04 50.94 -7.75
C ARG A 8 -9.43 49.76 -6.87
N ALA A 9 -10.46 50.00 -6.07
CA ALA A 9 -11.22 48.98 -5.39
C ALA A 9 -12.19 48.33 -6.39
N PHE A 10 -12.28 47.00 -6.36
CA PHE A 10 -13.40 46.27 -6.93
C PHE A 10 -14.16 45.63 -5.77
N THR A 11 -15.40 46.06 -5.59
CA THR A 11 -16.41 45.42 -4.75
C THR A 11 -17.04 44.32 -5.59
N LEU A 12 -16.88 43.05 -5.21
CA LEU A 12 -17.71 41.96 -5.71
C LEU A 12 -18.71 41.59 -4.61
N THR A 13 -19.98 41.72 -4.92
CA THR A 13 -21.10 41.35 -4.07
C THR A 13 -21.24 39.83 -4.00
N CYS A 14 -21.07 39.27 -2.81
CA CYS A 14 -21.46 37.90 -2.47
C CYS A 14 -22.99 37.77 -2.46
N GLY A 15 -23.53 36.97 -3.36
CA GLY A 15 -24.93 36.55 -3.34
C GLY A 15 -25.06 35.20 -4.03
N GLY A 16 -24.95 34.11 -3.27
CA GLY A 16 -25.10 32.77 -3.84
C GLY A 16 -24.66 31.55 -3.01
N ALA A 17 -24.46 31.66 -1.69
CA ALA A 17 -23.99 30.52 -0.87
C ALA A 17 -24.77 30.29 0.44
N ALA A 18 -25.98 30.84 0.56
CA ALA A 18 -26.78 30.72 1.80
C ALA A 18 -27.98 29.76 1.70
N LEU A 19 -28.23 29.11 0.55
CA LEU A 19 -29.39 28.23 0.38
C LEU A 19 -29.07 26.72 0.43
N ALA A 20 -27.80 26.32 0.39
CA ALA A 20 -27.40 24.90 0.43
C ALA A 20 -27.19 24.37 1.86
N LEU A 21 -27.05 25.24 2.86
CA LEU A 21 -26.82 24.83 4.27
C LEU A 21 -28.11 24.53 5.06
N PHE A 22 -29.28 24.92 4.56
CA PHE A 22 -30.55 24.76 5.31
C PHE A 22 -31.33 23.47 4.97
N VAL A 23 -30.98 22.77 3.89
CA VAL A 23 -31.67 21.54 3.48
C VAL A 23 -31.06 20.29 4.12
N TRP A 24 -29.80 20.34 4.57
CA TRP A 24 -29.15 19.21 5.24
C TRP A 24 -29.60 19.03 6.70
N THR A 25 -29.92 20.13 7.42
CA THR A 25 -30.34 20.08 8.82
C THR A 25 -31.81 19.69 9.05
N ALA A 26 -32.64 19.63 8.00
CA ALA A 26 -34.07 19.36 8.13
C ALA A 26 -34.47 17.89 7.89
N HIS A 27 -33.53 17.01 7.52
CA HIS A 27 -33.82 15.59 7.25
C HIS A 27 -33.33 14.61 8.34
N MET A 28 -32.65 15.11 9.38
CA MET A 28 -32.12 14.30 10.50
C MET A 28 -33.03 14.26 11.75
N SER A 29 -34.26 14.79 11.68
CA SER A 29 -35.13 14.97 12.86
C SER A 29 -36.34 14.03 12.92
N THR A 30 -36.38 12.95 12.13
CA THR A 30 -37.51 12.00 12.17
C THR A 30 -37.03 10.55 12.05
N LEU A 31 -36.36 10.04 13.09
CA LEU A 31 -36.23 8.59 13.32
C LEU A 31 -36.47 8.28 14.81
N PRO A 32 -37.10 7.15 15.13
CA PRO A 32 -37.60 6.83 16.48
C PRO A 32 -36.45 6.53 17.47
N PRO A 33 -36.68 6.76 18.78
CA PRO A 33 -35.65 6.57 19.79
C PRO A 33 -35.62 5.10 20.22
N ASP A 34 -34.88 4.25 19.48
CA ASP A 34 -34.40 2.95 19.96
C ASP A 34 -33.41 2.37 18.94
N ALA A 35 -32.20 2.91 18.90
CA ALA A 35 -31.03 2.27 18.31
C ALA A 35 -29.79 2.71 19.09
N VAL A 36 -29.32 1.82 19.96
CA VAL A 36 -28.13 1.98 20.78
C VAL A 36 -26.89 1.64 19.93
N ASN A 37 -25.89 2.53 19.97
CA ASN A 37 -24.50 2.38 19.52
C ASN A 37 -24.20 2.11 18.03
N LEU A 38 -24.11 3.19 17.24
CA LEU A 38 -23.36 3.24 15.97
C LEU A 38 -22.64 4.60 15.79
N ASN A 39 -22.03 5.14 16.86
CA ASN A 39 -21.25 6.39 16.80
C ASN A 39 -19.75 6.11 16.99
N GLU A 40 -19.16 5.29 16.12
CA GLU A 40 -17.72 5.24 15.90
C GLU A 40 -17.46 5.08 14.40
N HIS A 41 -17.54 6.19 13.67
CA HIS A 41 -17.02 6.27 12.31
C HIS A 41 -15.54 6.69 12.40
N PRO A 42 -14.59 5.96 11.80
CA PRO A 42 -13.24 6.48 11.61
C PRO A 42 -13.30 7.69 10.67
N HIS A 43 -12.69 8.79 11.10
CA HIS A 43 -12.61 10.02 10.32
C HIS A 43 -11.80 9.77 9.02
N PHE A 44 -12.48 9.76 7.88
CA PHE A 44 -11.83 9.89 6.58
C PHE A 44 -11.32 11.33 6.41
N TYR A 45 -10.01 11.50 6.34
CA TYR A 45 -9.40 12.70 5.75
C TYR A 45 -9.21 12.48 4.26
N SER A 46 -9.98 13.17 3.42
CA SER A 46 -9.65 13.30 2.01
C SER A 46 -8.51 14.31 1.86
N GLY A 47 -7.31 13.81 1.55
CA GLY A 47 -6.20 14.65 1.13
C GLY A 47 -6.54 15.33 -0.19
N SER A 48 -7.01 16.57 -0.11
CA SER A 48 -7.23 17.41 -1.28
C SER A 48 -5.86 17.79 -1.87
N ARG A 49 -5.53 17.28 -3.06
CA ARG A 49 -4.33 17.68 -3.83
C ARG A 49 -4.31 19.21 -4.00
N PRO A 50 -3.21 19.92 -3.71
CA PRO A 50 -3.06 21.30 -4.17
C PRO A 50 -2.88 21.29 -5.70
N GLN A 51 -3.79 21.95 -6.41
CA GLN A 51 -3.63 22.23 -7.83
C GLN A 51 -2.47 23.23 -8.03
N SER A 52 -1.33 22.75 -8.52
CA SER A 52 -0.26 23.59 -9.04
C SER A 52 -0.73 24.23 -10.35
N SER A 53 -0.82 25.55 -10.36
CA SER A 53 -1.09 26.34 -11.56
C SER A 53 0.21 26.94 -12.10
N ALA A 54 0.78 26.27 -13.10
CA ALA A 54 1.80 26.87 -13.97
C ALA A 54 1.43 26.54 -15.44
N PRO A 55 1.38 27.54 -16.34
CA PRO A 55 0.94 27.32 -17.71
C PRO A 55 2.09 26.87 -18.62
N SER A 56 1.91 25.76 -19.34
CA SER A 56 2.74 25.39 -20.49
C SER A 56 2.22 26.03 -21.79
N PRO A 57 3.12 26.34 -22.75
CA PRO A 57 2.78 27.14 -23.93
C PRO A 57 2.09 26.32 -25.04
N VAL A 58 1.12 26.97 -25.70
CA VAL A 58 0.33 26.45 -26.81
C VAL A 58 1.09 26.65 -28.14
N LEU A 59 1.19 25.60 -28.96
CA LEU A 59 1.51 25.69 -30.39
C LEU A 59 0.24 25.42 -31.24
N PRO A 60 0.11 26.01 -32.45
CA PRO A 60 -1.17 26.16 -33.12
C PRO A 60 -1.57 24.96 -34.00
N ILE A 61 -2.86 24.60 -33.93
CA ILE A 61 -3.52 23.62 -34.81
C ILE A 61 -4.00 24.29 -36.10
N ILE A 62 -3.76 23.63 -37.23
CA ILE A 62 -4.11 24.02 -38.59
C ILE A 62 -5.58 23.66 -38.90
N HIS A 63 -6.29 24.59 -39.54
CA HIS A 63 -7.67 24.50 -40.02
C HIS A 63 -7.96 23.35 -40.99
N LYS A 64 -9.15 22.74 -40.86
CA LYS A 64 -9.90 22.16 -41.99
C LYS A 64 -11.36 22.64 -41.99
N THR A 65 -11.79 22.97 -43.20
CA THR A 65 -13.01 23.66 -43.67
C THR A 65 -14.24 22.71 -43.72
N PRO A 66 -15.48 23.22 -43.78
CA PRO A 66 -16.71 22.48 -43.47
C PRO A 66 -17.51 22.04 -44.71
N LEU A 67 -18.54 21.20 -44.50
CA LEU A 67 -19.64 20.95 -45.43
C LEU A 67 -21.00 20.98 -44.69
N PRO A 68 -22.12 21.24 -45.40
CA PRO A 68 -23.21 22.06 -44.87
C PRO A 68 -24.55 21.35 -44.65
N GLU A 69 -25.40 22.11 -43.96
CA GLU A 69 -26.86 22.11 -43.77
C GLU A 69 -27.75 21.28 -44.71
N SER A 70 -28.79 20.63 -44.14
CA SER A 70 -30.20 20.99 -44.39
C SER A 70 -31.21 20.18 -43.54
N LEU A 71 -32.09 20.94 -42.86
CA LEU A 71 -33.40 20.63 -42.24
C LEU A 71 -34.43 20.06 -43.27
N PRO A 72 -35.65 19.55 -42.92
CA PRO A 72 -36.56 20.12 -41.90
C PRO A 72 -37.53 19.19 -41.11
N THR A 73 -38.16 19.86 -40.14
CA THR A 73 -39.28 19.56 -39.23
C THR A 73 -40.66 19.33 -39.88
N ALA A 74 -41.52 18.62 -39.12
CA ALA A 74 -43.01 18.68 -38.96
C ALA A 74 -43.59 17.23 -38.93
N GLU A 75 -44.68 16.82 -38.27
CA GLU A 75 -45.69 17.35 -37.34
C GLU A 75 -46.49 16.13 -36.80
N ASP A 76 -46.94 16.25 -35.55
CA ASP A 76 -48.15 15.72 -34.87
C ASP A 76 -49.06 14.61 -35.47
N GLN A 77 -49.42 13.61 -34.61
CA GLN A 77 -50.77 13.03 -34.37
C GLN A 77 -50.63 11.75 -33.50
N SER A 78 -51.06 11.74 -32.23
CA SER A 78 -52.40 11.41 -31.72
C SER A 78 -52.73 9.91 -31.53
N THR A 79 -53.17 9.62 -30.30
CA THR A 79 -54.14 8.59 -29.84
C THR A 79 -53.73 7.12 -29.57
N ALA A 80 -53.85 6.80 -28.26
CA ALA A 80 -54.59 5.69 -27.64
C ALA A 80 -54.00 4.27 -27.64
N GLY A 81 -53.95 3.67 -26.44
CA GLY A 81 -53.94 2.21 -26.27
C GLY A 81 -53.09 1.68 -25.12
N THR A 82 -53.45 1.97 -23.87
CA THR A 82 -52.93 1.23 -22.70
C THR A 82 -53.42 -0.22 -22.74
N THR A 83 -52.50 -1.15 -22.92
CA THR A 83 -52.63 -2.56 -22.50
C THR A 83 -51.36 -2.96 -21.74
N PRO A 84 -51.48 -3.70 -20.63
CA PRO A 84 -50.32 -4.08 -19.83
C PRO A 84 -49.62 -5.27 -20.51
N VAL A 85 -48.39 -5.07 -20.95
CA VAL A 85 -47.50 -6.14 -21.42
C VAL A 85 -46.84 -6.76 -20.19
N GLU A 86 -47.18 -8.01 -19.96
CA GLU A 86 -46.56 -8.94 -19.01
C GLU A 86 -45.09 -9.17 -19.43
N LEU A 87 -44.15 -8.54 -18.72
CA LEU A 87 -42.72 -8.75 -18.93
C LEU A 87 -42.26 -10.01 -18.18
N SER A 88 -42.03 -11.08 -18.92
CA SER A 88 -41.26 -12.24 -18.45
C SER A 88 -39.80 -11.84 -18.20
N PRO A 89 -39.18 -12.25 -17.08
CA PRO A 89 -37.75 -12.03 -16.85
C PRO A 89 -36.96 -13.11 -17.61
N ALA A 90 -36.63 -12.82 -18.86
CA ALA A 90 -35.56 -13.54 -19.54
C ALA A 90 -34.22 -13.03 -18.99
N VAL A 91 -33.69 -13.77 -18.02
CA VAL A 91 -32.31 -13.67 -17.54
C VAL A 91 -31.41 -14.00 -18.73
N VAL A 92 -30.83 -12.97 -19.35
CA VAL A 92 -29.75 -13.12 -20.31
C VAL A 92 -28.47 -13.33 -19.50
N SER A 93 -28.13 -14.59 -19.24
CA SER A 93 -26.76 -14.96 -18.87
C SER A 93 -25.85 -14.59 -20.03
N ALA A 94 -25.15 -13.47 -19.92
CA ALA A 94 -23.99 -13.17 -20.75
C ALA A 94 -22.84 -14.06 -20.26
N THR A 95 -22.83 -15.31 -20.71
CA THR A 95 -21.66 -16.18 -20.60
C THR A 95 -20.59 -15.59 -21.52
N MET A 96 -19.60 -14.92 -20.93
CA MET A 96 -18.37 -14.56 -21.63
C MET A 96 -17.77 -15.85 -22.22
N PRO A 97 -17.34 -15.87 -23.50
CA PRO A 97 -16.71 -17.05 -24.06
C PRO A 97 -15.45 -17.36 -23.26
N THR A 98 -15.43 -18.52 -22.63
CA THR A 98 -14.22 -19.14 -22.10
C THR A 98 -13.23 -19.22 -23.25
N PRO A 99 -12.02 -18.64 -23.16
CA PRO A 99 -11.00 -18.85 -24.18
C PRO A 99 -10.70 -20.34 -24.21
N THR A 100 -11.05 -20.99 -25.31
CA THR A 100 -10.52 -22.31 -25.64
C THR A 100 -9.02 -22.15 -25.80
N THR A 101 -8.27 -22.53 -24.77
CA THR A 101 -6.86 -22.84 -24.87
C THR A 101 -6.73 -23.96 -25.90
N GLU A 102 -6.47 -23.59 -27.15
CA GLU A 102 -5.88 -24.54 -28.09
C GLU A 102 -4.53 -24.94 -27.51
N ASP A 103 -4.34 -26.25 -27.33
CA ASP A 103 -3.08 -26.88 -26.95
C ASP A 103 -2.02 -26.55 -28.01
N VAL A 104 -1.38 -25.39 -27.88
CA VAL A 104 -0.10 -25.13 -28.54
C VAL A 104 0.92 -26.05 -27.87
N PRO A 105 1.65 -26.90 -28.63
CA PRO A 105 2.66 -27.76 -28.06
C PRO A 105 3.65 -26.93 -27.25
N TYR A 106 3.69 -27.21 -25.94
CA TYR A 106 4.67 -26.65 -25.01
C TYR A 106 6.07 -27.01 -25.52
N HIS A 107 6.73 -26.05 -26.16
CA HIS A 107 8.17 -26.11 -26.32
C HIS A 107 8.76 -25.96 -24.92
N SER A 108 9.40 -27.04 -24.43
CA SER A 108 10.13 -27.00 -23.18
C SER A 108 11.02 -25.75 -23.14
N PRO A 109 11.03 -24.99 -22.03
CA PRO A 109 11.95 -23.88 -21.90
C PRO A 109 13.36 -24.40 -22.16
N ILE A 110 14.08 -23.69 -23.03
CA ILE A 110 15.52 -23.87 -23.23
C ILE A 110 16.12 -23.84 -21.82
N PRO A 111 16.84 -24.89 -21.38
CA PRO A 111 17.52 -24.84 -20.09
C PRO A 111 18.43 -23.61 -20.10
N ALA A 112 18.37 -22.81 -19.04
CA ALA A 112 19.32 -21.74 -18.79
C ALA A 112 20.71 -22.37 -18.61
N SER A 113 21.37 -22.70 -19.73
CA SER A 113 22.76 -23.12 -19.77
C SER A 113 23.62 -21.87 -19.72
N ASP A 114 24.31 -21.75 -18.59
CA ASP A 114 25.72 -21.35 -18.52
C ASP A 114 26.08 -20.03 -19.20
N LEU A 115 25.57 -18.93 -18.64
CA LEU A 115 26.41 -17.74 -18.50
C LEU A 115 27.22 -17.91 -17.21
N ASP A 116 28.29 -18.72 -17.30
CA ASP A 116 29.40 -18.71 -16.35
C ASP A 116 30.06 -17.32 -16.43
N LEU A 117 29.49 -16.37 -15.68
CA LEU A 117 30.23 -15.19 -15.27
C LEU A 117 31.23 -15.69 -14.22
N ASP A 118 32.51 -15.75 -14.60
CA ASP A 118 33.67 -15.98 -13.73
C ASP A 118 33.67 -14.97 -12.57
N LEU A 119 32.83 -15.22 -11.56
CA LEU A 119 32.89 -14.56 -10.28
C LEU A 119 34.03 -15.23 -9.50
N PRO A 120 34.96 -14.45 -8.90
CA PRO A 120 36.08 -15.02 -8.18
C PRO A 120 35.60 -15.96 -7.06
N SER A 121 35.94 -17.25 -7.20
CA SER A 121 35.48 -18.36 -6.35
C SER A 121 36.04 -18.36 -4.92
N ASP A 122 36.73 -17.30 -4.50
CA ASP A 122 37.45 -17.20 -3.23
C ASP A 122 36.80 -16.20 -2.26
N MET A 123 35.46 -16.11 -2.22
CA MET A 123 34.81 -15.52 -1.04
C MET A 123 34.71 -16.58 0.06
N PRO A 124 35.21 -16.31 1.28
CA PRO A 124 35.00 -17.22 2.41
C PRO A 124 33.50 -17.46 2.57
N PRO A 125 33.07 -18.69 2.95
CA PRO A 125 31.65 -18.96 3.17
C PRO A 125 31.13 -17.95 4.17
N SER A 126 30.25 -17.07 3.70
CA SER A 126 29.53 -16.13 4.54
C SER A 126 28.82 -16.96 5.60
N SER A 127 29.23 -16.83 6.86
CA SER A 127 28.56 -17.45 8.01
C SER A 127 27.17 -16.89 8.25
N THR A 128 26.78 -15.86 7.49
CA THR A 128 25.46 -15.25 7.55
C THR A 128 24.49 -16.11 6.72
N PRO A 129 23.40 -16.63 7.32
CA PRO A 129 22.39 -17.40 6.59
C PRO A 129 21.82 -16.55 5.44
N THR A 130 21.55 -17.19 4.31
CA THR A 130 20.90 -16.54 3.16
C THR A 130 19.57 -15.94 3.61
N PRO A 131 19.27 -14.67 3.27
CA PRO A 131 17.99 -14.05 3.61
C PRO A 131 16.84 -14.83 2.97
N ARG A 132 15.70 -14.88 3.67
CA ARG A 132 14.49 -15.56 3.18
C ARG A 132 13.77 -14.74 2.12
N MET A 133 13.92 -13.41 2.16
CA MET A 133 13.26 -12.48 1.26
C MET A 133 14.16 -11.29 0.89
N THR A 134 14.15 -10.90 -0.40
CA THR A 134 14.73 -9.63 -0.86
C THR A 134 13.65 -8.58 -1.07
N LEU A 135 13.75 -7.44 -0.38
CA LEU A 135 12.94 -6.25 -0.66
C LEU A 135 13.56 -5.47 -1.83
N ILE A 136 12.88 -5.39 -2.97
CA ILE A 136 13.30 -4.61 -4.14
C ILE A 136 12.58 -3.27 -4.13
N VAL A 137 13.31 -2.24 -3.74
CA VAL A 137 12.82 -0.87 -3.59
C VAL A 137 13.47 0.04 -4.62
N LEU A 138 12.66 0.94 -5.20
CA LEU A 138 13.06 1.85 -6.24
C LEU A 138 13.14 3.26 -5.67
N TRP A 139 14.27 3.94 -5.88
CA TRP A 139 14.46 5.30 -5.44
C TRP A 139 15.08 6.14 -6.55
N SER A 140 14.61 7.39 -6.66
CA SER A 140 15.26 8.38 -7.50
C SER A 140 15.59 9.58 -6.62
N PRO A 141 16.82 10.12 -6.73
CA PRO A 141 17.13 11.38 -6.08
C PRO A 141 16.17 12.46 -6.60
N GLN A 142 15.63 13.28 -5.69
CA GLN A 142 14.67 14.34 -5.98
C GLN A 142 14.87 15.49 -5.00
N ASP A 143 14.45 16.71 -5.35
CA ASP A 143 14.53 17.91 -4.50
C ASP A 143 13.53 17.93 -3.32
N ARG A 144 13.14 16.74 -2.81
CA ARG A 144 12.20 16.60 -1.71
C ARG A 144 12.89 16.06 -0.47
N ASP A 145 12.29 16.33 0.68
CA ASP A 145 12.75 15.77 1.94
C ASP A 145 12.78 14.23 1.88
N ALA A 146 13.92 13.67 2.28
CA ALA A 146 14.21 12.25 2.34
C ALA A 146 14.46 11.78 3.78
N SER A 147 14.02 12.55 4.78
CA SER A 147 14.12 12.27 6.22
C SER A 147 13.51 10.93 6.66
N TYR A 148 12.71 10.30 5.80
CA TYR A 148 12.16 8.96 6.02
C TYR A 148 13.17 7.82 5.77
N LEU A 149 14.15 8.03 4.88
CA LEU A 149 15.11 6.99 4.47
C LEU A 149 15.91 6.40 5.65
N PRO A 150 16.46 7.20 6.58
CA PRO A 150 17.24 6.65 7.69
C PRO A 150 16.44 5.64 8.53
N ASN A 151 15.16 5.90 8.78
CA ASN A 151 14.31 5.02 9.60
C ASN A 151 13.88 3.76 8.83
N PHE A 152 13.62 3.88 7.52
CA PHE A 152 13.40 2.70 6.68
C PHE A 152 14.63 1.77 6.70
N PHE A 153 15.82 2.30 6.44
CA PHE A 153 17.03 1.46 6.40
C PHE A 153 17.43 0.92 7.76
N ALA A 154 17.24 1.69 8.85
CA ALA A 154 17.51 1.18 10.19
C ALA A 154 16.57 0.04 10.59
N SER A 155 15.27 0.19 10.30
CA SER A 155 14.30 -0.88 10.55
C SER A 155 14.54 -2.12 9.67
N ALA A 156 14.93 -1.93 8.39
CA ALA A 156 15.38 -3.05 7.56
C ALA A 156 16.66 -3.70 8.12
N GLY A 157 17.62 -2.90 8.58
CA GLY A 157 18.86 -3.31 9.23
C GLY A 157 18.68 -4.19 10.46
N ALA A 158 17.58 -4.00 11.17
CA ALA A 158 17.23 -4.80 12.34
C ALA A 158 16.65 -6.18 12.01
N ASN A 159 16.36 -6.47 10.74
CA ASN A 159 15.74 -7.71 10.29
C ASN A 159 16.72 -8.60 9.50
N PRO A 160 17.40 -9.57 10.13
CA PRO A 160 18.39 -10.42 9.45
C PRO A 160 17.77 -11.39 8.44
N SER A 161 16.48 -11.70 8.55
CA SER A 161 15.77 -12.60 7.63
C SER A 161 15.46 -11.98 6.26
N ILE A 162 15.70 -10.68 6.08
CA ILE A 162 15.51 -9.98 4.82
C ILE A 162 16.80 -9.27 4.39
N ASP A 163 16.93 -9.05 3.09
CA ASP A 163 17.85 -8.07 2.52
C ASP A 163 17.08 -7.03 1.71
N VAL A 164 17.67 -5.85 1.53
CA VAL A 164 17.10 -4.77 0.71
C VAL A 164 17.99 -4.55 -0.51
N LEU A 165 17.40 -4.67 -1.70
CA LEU A 165 17.98 -4.22 -2.94
C LEU A 165 17.38 -2.85 -3.30
N LEU A 166 18.14 -1.78 -3.01
CA LEU A 166 17.81 -0.42 -3.38
C LEU A 166 18.34 -0.12 -4.79
N ILE A 167 17.45 -0.13 -5.78
CA ILE A 167 17.78 0.33 -7.12
C ILE A 167 17.57 1.85 -7.18
N LYS A 168 18.67 2.56 -7.38
CA LYS A 168 18.72 4.02 -7.54
C LYS A 168 18.85 4.35 -9.03
N PHE A 169 18.08 5.31 -9.50
CA PHE A 169 18.18 5.79 -10.89
C PHE A 169 17.77 7.26 -10.99
N ASP A 170 18.38 7.99 -11.91
CA ASP A 170 18.19 9.43 -12.04
C ASP A 170 16.99 9.78 -12.94
N LYS A 171 15.78 9.56 -12.41
CA LYS A 171 14.53 9.87 -13.11
C LYS A 171 14.35 11.36 -13.40
N TYR A 172 14.98 12.22 -12.60
CA TYR A 172 14.76 13.67 -12.63
C TYR A 172 15.93 14.47 -13.24
N GLY A 173 16.99 13.80 -13.68
CA GLY A 173 18.13 14.44 -14.35
C GLY A 173 18.98 15.28 -13.41
N LEU A 174 19.13 14.88 -12.15
CA LEU A 174 19.94 15.57 -11.15
C LEU A 174 21.44 15.29 -11.28
N GLY A 175 21.83 14.21 -11.95
CA GLY A 175 23.22 13.80 -12.14
C GLY A 175 23.59 12.50 -11.42
N ALA A 176 24.62 11.82 -11.93
CA ALA A 176 25.09 10.54 -11.41
C ALA A 176 25.56 10.62 -9.96
N GLU A 177 26.14 11.76 -9.55
CA GLU A 177 26.63 12.00 -8.20
C GLU A 177 25.54 11.87 -7.12
N TYR A 178 24.29 12.22 -7.45
CA TYR A 178 23.16 12.09 -6.53
C TYR A 178 22.69 10.64 -6.43
N CYS A 179 22.72 9.91 -7.54
CA CYS A 179 22.38 8.50 -7.58
C CYS A 179 23.44 7.65 -6.86
N GLU A 180 24.73 7.95 -7.02
CA GLU A 180 25.84 7.24 -6.39
C GLU A 180 25.96 7.51 -4.88
N ALA A 181 25.41 8.63 -4.39
CA ALA A 181 25.44 8.98 -2.98
C ALA A 181 24.81 7.85 -2.13
N PRO A 182 25.53 7.34 -1.10
CA PRO A 182 25.04 6.26 -0.26
C PRO A 182 23.88 6.75 0.61
N GLN A 183 22.79 6.00 0.64
CA GLN A 183 21.59 6.29 1.43
C GLN A 183 21.49 5.44 2.71
N ALA A 184 22.13 4.26 2.71
CA ALA A 184 22.08 3.27 3.77
C ALA A 184 23.48 2.91 4.29
N ALA A 185 24.38 3.90 4.34
CA ALA A 185 25.76 3.69 4.77
C ALA A 185 25.83 2.99 6.14
N GLY A 186 26.48 1.81 6.18
CA GLY A 186 26.66 1.03 7.40
C GLY A 186 25.55 0.02 7.72
N VAL A 187 24.49 -0.07 6.90
CA VAL A 187 23.43 -1.07 7.09
C VAL A 187 23.78 -2.35 6.32
N LEU A 188 24.06 -3.43 7.06
CA LEU A 188 24.71 -4.63 6.52
C LEU A 188 23.88 -5.42 5.50
N ASN A 189 22.56 -5.43 5.63
CA ASN A 189 21.65 -6.15 4.74
C ASN A 189 21.01 -5.24 3.67
N VAL A 190 21.58 -4.05 3.42
CA VAL A 190 21.14 -3.15 2.34
C VAL A 190 22.20 -3.10 1.25
N ARG A 191 21.79 -3.45 0.03
CA ARG A 191 22.57 -3.31 -1.20
C ARG A 191 22.03 -2.15 -2.01
N GLU A 192 22.88 -1.16 -2.27
CA GLU A 192 22.57 -0.04 -3.14
C GLU A 192 23.17 -0.26 -4.53
N VAL A 193 22.35 -0.10 -5.56
CA VAL A 193 22.79 -0.18 -6.96
C VAL A 193 22.31 1.08 -7.67
N CYS A 194 23.23 1.91 -8.14
CA CYS A 194 22.90 2.98 -9.06
C CYS A 194 22.90 2.43 -10.49
N VAL A 195 21.77 2.54 -11.18
CA VAL A 195 21.63 2.22 -12.60
C VAL A 195 21.40 3.51 -13.37
N ASP A 196 22.09 3.68 -14.49
CA ASP A 196 21.76 4.77 -15.38
C ASP A 196 20.41 4.53 -16.05
N MET A 197 19.84 5.58 -16.63
CA MET A 197 18.50 5.47 -17.22
C MET A 197 18.47 4.56 -18.45
N GLU A 198 19.56 4.49 -19.23
CA GLU A 198 19.63 3.61 -20.39
C GLU A 198 19.58 2.15 -19.97
N GLU A 199 20.38 1.78 -18.98
CA GLU A 199 20.37 0.47 -18.37
C GLU A 199 19.01 0.16 -17.74
N TYR A 200 18.40 1.10 -17.01
CA TYR A 200 17.08 0.93 -16.42
C TYR A 200 16.03 0.54 -17.47
N TRP A 201 16.00 1.23 -18.62
CA TRP A 201 15.09 0.89 -19.71
C TRP A 201 15.44 -0.46 -20.34
N ASP A 202 16.73 -0.73 -20.58
CA ASP A 202 17.16 -1.98 -21.21
C ASP A 202 16.82 -3.20 -20.36
N LEU A 203 16.97 -3.14 -19.03
CA LEU A 203 16.58 -4.24 -18.13
C LEU A 203 15.09 -4.61 -18.27
N HIS A 204 14.22 -3.62 -18.36
CA HIS A 204 12.78 -3.87 -18.53
C HIS A 204 12.46 -4.40 -19.93
N ILE A 205 13.05 -3.79 -20.96
CA ILE A 205 12.82 -4.17 -22.35
C ILE A 205 13.39 -5.55 -22.65
N ASP A 206 14.55 -5.90 -22.11
CA ASP A 206 15.16 -7.23 -22.21
C ASP A 206 14.19 -8.31 -21.74
N TRP A 207 13.62 -8.12 -20.55
CA TRP A 207 12.67 -9.06 -19.99
C TRP A 207 11.39 -9.16 -20.82
N LEU A 208 10.75 -8.03 -21.14
CA LEU A 208 9.52 -8.00 -21.94
C LEU A 208 9.72 -8.64 -23.33
N CYS A 209 10.84 -8.32 -23.98
CA CYS A 209 11.15 -8.84 -25.31
C CYS A 209 11.57 -10.30 -25.32
N ALA A 210 12.13 -10.83 -24.24
CA ALA A 210 12.35 -12.26 -24.09
C ALA A 210 11.01 -13.02 -24.09
N GLU A 211 9.97 -12.47 -23.47
CA GLU A 211 8.63 -13.07 -23.45
C GLU A 211 7.86 -12.88 -24.78
N TRP A 212 8.03 -11.74 -25.47
CA TRP A 212 7.34 -11.49 -26.74
C TRP A 212 8.07 -12.02 -27.99
N GLY A 213 9.36 -12.35 -27.89
CA GLY A 213 10.19 -12.73 -29.04
C GLY A 213 10.48 -11.55 -29.98
N CYS A 214 10.85 -10.39 -29.42
CA CYS A 214 11.11 -9.19 -30.22
C CYS A 214 12.28 -9.34 -31.20
N ASP A 215 12.19 -8.67 -32.36
CA ASP A 215 13.34 -8.29 -33.16
C ASP A 215 13.94 -6.94 -32.71
N ALA A 216 15.05 -6.51 -33.31
CA ALA A 216 15.73 -5.26 -32.95
C ALA A 216 14.84 -4.01 -33.13
N ARG A 217 13.94 -4.01 -34.13
CA ARG A 217 13.04 -2.88 -34.38
C ARG A 217 11.92 -2.85 -33.34
N MET A 218 11.37 -4.01 -32.97
CA MET A 218 10.38 -4.13 -31.90
C MET A 218 10.99 -3.69 -30.57
N ARG A 219 12.22 -4.11 -30.27
CA ARG A 219 12.95 -3.66 -29.08
C ARG A 219 13.03 -2.14 -28.99
N GLU A 220 13.47 -1.49 -30.06
CA GLU A 220 13.61 -0.03 -30.11
C GLU A 220 12.27 0.67 -29.90
N MET A 221 11.23 0.23 -30.60
CA MET A 221 9.88 0.79 -30.45
C MET A 221 9.33 0.62 -29.02
N ALA A 222 9.54 -0.53 -28.40
CA ALA A 222 9.11 -0.76 -27.02
C ALA A 222 9.87 0.18 -26.05
N ARG A 223 11.16 0.42 -26.30
CA ARG A 223 11.98 1.37 -25.53
C ARG A 223 11.45 2.80 -25.64
N GLU A 224 11.15 3.26 -26.86
CA GLU A 224 10.53 4.58 -27.09
C GLU A 224 9.21 4.74 -26.31
N VAL A 225 8.39 3.69 -26.30
CA VAL A 225 7.13 3.67 -25.55
C VAL A 225 7.36 3.77 -24.04
N MET A 226 8.33 3.05 -23.49
CA MET A 226 8.70 3.14 -22.07
C MET A 226 9.20 4.54 -21.70
N VAL A 227 10.10 5.12 -22.49
CA VAL A 227 10.62 6.48 -22.27
C VAL A 227 9.48 7.50 -22.25
N ARG A 228 8.55 7.39 -23.20
CA ARG A 228 7.37 8.26 -23.29
C ARG A 228 6.44 8.11 -22.07
N ARG A 229 6.35 6.92 -21.48
CA ARG A 229 5.46 6.61 -20.34
C ARG A 229 6.05 6.98 -18.98
N LEU A 230 7.38 7.06 -18.85
CA LEU A 230 8.08 7.31 -17.59
C LEU A 230 7.54 8.52 -16.79
N PRO A 231 7.18 9.67 -17.40
CA PRO A 231 6.63 10.80 -16.65
C PRO A 231 5.30 10.52 -15.96
N ALA A 232 4.48 9.60 -16.50
CA ALA A 232 3.21 9.19 -15.92
C ALA A 232 3.40 8.19 -14.77
N ASP A 233 4.49 7.42 -14.76
CA ASP A 233 4.77 6.42 -13.74
C ASP A 233 5.38 7.03 -12.46
N ARG A 234 4.72 8.02 -11.85
CA ARG A 234 5.32 8.86 -10.78
C ARG A 234 5.93 8.05 -9.64
N VAL A 235 5.28 6.96 -9.23
CA VAL A 235 5.65 6.13 -8.07
C VAL A 235 6.23 4.76 -8.45
N ASN A 236 6.67 4.61 -9.71
CA ASN A 236 7.30 3.40 -10.25
C ASN A 236 6.41 2.15 -10.07
N SER A 237 5.13 2.31 -10.40
CA SER A 237 4.02 1.37 -10.29
C SER A 237 3.90 0.46 -11.52
N PHE A 238 4.21 0.97 -12.72
CA PHE A 238 3.84 0.29 -13.98
C PHE A 238 4.40 -1.12 -14.14
N TYR A 239 5.55 -1.43 -13.54
CA TYR A 239 6.22 -2.72 -13.70
C TYR A 239 6.51 -3.42 -12.36
N ARG A 240 5.80 -3.04 -11.28
CA ARG A 240 6.05 -3.56 -9.92
C ARG A 240 6.12 -5.08 -9.83
N PRO A 241 5.18 -5.88 -10.39
CA PRO A 241 5.20 -7.35 -10.30
C PRO A 241 6.37 -8.04 -11.01
N PHE A 242 7.16 -7.31 -11.80
CA PHE A 242 8.23 -7.87 -12.62
C PHE A 242 9.62 -7.54 -12.07
N ARG A 243 9.72 -6.76 -10.98
CA ARG A 243 11.00 -6.25 -10.45
C ARG A 243 12.04 -7.34 -10.20
N ALA A 244 11.65 -8.50 -9.69
CA ALA A 244 12.60 -9.60 -9.47
C ALA A 244 13.19 -10.16 -10.77
N GLU A 245 12.41 -10.23 -11.85
CA GLU A 245 12.90 -10.68 -13.15
C GLU A 245 13.75 -9.60 -13.82
N VAL A 246 13.29 -8.35 -13.78
CA VAL A 246 13.99 -7.18 -14.34
C VAL A 246 15.33 -6.93 -13.66
N PHE A 247 15.40 -7.04 -12.33
CA PHE A 247 16.61 -6.79 -11.54
C PHE A 247 17.30 -8.06 -11.07
N ASN A 248 17.02 -9.22 -11.68
CA ASN A 248 17.50 -10.53 -11.24
C ASN A 248 19.03 -10.58 -11.07
N LYS A 249 19.78 -9.90 -11.97
CA LYS A 249 21.25 -9.86 -11.93
C LYS A 249 21.82 -9.22 -10.65
N TYR A 250 21.01 -8.47 -9.91
CA TYR A 250 21.38 -7.79 -8.67
C TYR A 250 20.88 -8.51 -7.41
N MET A 251 20.03 -9.52 -7.54
CA MET A 251 19.50 -10.28 -6.41
C MET A 251 20.51 -11.28 -5.86
N LEU A 252 20.41 -11.59 -4.57
CA LEU A 252 21.16 -12.71 -4.00
C LEU A 252 20.67 -14.05 -4.56
N PRO A 253 21.56 -15.02 -4.82
CA PRO A 253 21.15 -16.38 -5.15
C PRO A 253 20.52 -17.06 -3.93
N GLY A 254 19.60 -18.00 -4.16
CA GLY A 254 18.99 -18.81 -3.10
C GLY A 254 17.89 -18.13 -2.29
N VAL A 255 17.47 -16.92 -2.67
CA VAL A 255 16.31 -16.24 -2.08
C VAL A 255 15.02 -16.81 -2.68
N ASP A 256 14.09 -17.27 -1.84
CA ASP A 256 12.84 -17.92 -2.26
C ASP A 256 11.67 -16.94 -2.46
N MET A 257 11.75 -15.76 -1.84
CA MET A 257 10.72 -14.72 -1.92
C MET A 257 11.32 -13.37 -2.23
N TRP A 258 10.56 -12.50 -2.87
CA TRP A 258 10.90 -11.10 -2.98
C TRP A 258 9.68 -10.24 -2.68
N ALA A 259 9.88 -8.99 -2.29
CA ALA A 259 8.77 -8.07 -2.09
C ALA A 259 9.13 -6.68 -2.61
N TRP A 260 8.12 -5.86 -2.86
CA TRP A 260 8.33 -4.41 -2.90
C TRP A 260 7.92 -3.81 -1.56
N ALA A 261 8.49 -2.65 -1.25
CA ALA A 261 8.02 -1.78 -0.19
C ALA A 261 8.12 -0.32 -0.64
N ASP A 262 7.28 0.55 -0.06
CA ASP A 262 7.52 1.99 -0.13
C ASP A 262 8.60 2.36 0.89
N LEU A 263 9.38 3.40 0.60
CA LEU A 263 10.51 3.79 1.46
C LEU A 263 10.09 4.63 2.67
N ASP A 264 8.83 5.05 2.74
CA ASP A 264 8.24 5.80 3.85
C ASP A 264 7.45 4.91 4.83
N VAL A 265 7.82 3.63 4.87
CA VAL A 265 7.40 2.70 5.91
C VAL A 265 8.48 2.54 6.97
N VAL A 266 8.07 2.22 8.19
CA VAL A 266 8.97 1.67 9.23
C VAL A 266 8.62 0.20 9.39
N LEU A 267 9.60 -0.68 9.14
CA LEU A 267 9.40 -2.13 9.25
C LEU A 267 9.38 -2.54 10.73
N GLY A 268 8.49 -3.48 11.06
CA GLY A 268 8.47 -4.17 12.34
C GLY A 268 9.44 -5.34 12.38
N ASN A 269 9.22 -6.24 13.33
CA ASN A 269 9.97 -7.50 13.40
C ASN A 269 9.38 -8.50 12.40
N MET A 270 10.07 -8.71 11.29
CA MET A 270 9.67 -9.61 10.22
C MET A 270 9.59 -11.06 10.69
N ASP A 271 10.44 -11.51 11.62
CA ASP A 271 10.45 -12.88 12.11
C ASP A 271 9.20 -13.23 12.92
N ARG A 272 8.63 -12.26 13.63
CA ARG A 272 7.39 -12.43 14.42
C ARG A 272 6.13 -12.07 13.64
N ALA A 273 6.16 -11.02 12.84
CA ALA A 273 4.95 -10.45 12.22
C ALA A 273 4.66 -10.99 10.82
N PHE A 274 5.65 -11.51 10.09
CA PHE A 274 5.44 -12.09 8.77
C PHE A 274 5.08 -13.58 8.89
N PRO A 275 4.09 -14.10 8.13
CA PRO A 275 3.62 -15.48 8.26
C PRO A 275 4.56 -16.47 7.55
N TRP A 276 5.79 -16.63 8.05
CA TRP A 276 6.83 -17.46 7.44
C TRP A 276 6.43 -18.93 7.30
N ASP A 277 5.63 -19.45 8.22
CA ASP A 277 5.10 -20.82 8.22
C ASP A 277 4.15 -21.07 7.03
N LEU A 278 3.51 -20.02 6.52
CA LEU A 278 2.58 -20.10 5.40
C LEU A 278 3.16 -19.61 4.08
N ALA A 279 4.10 -18.66 4.12
CA ALA A 279 4.48 -17.85 2.96
C ALA A 279 4.93 -18.68 1.75
N SER A 280 5.66 -19.78 1.97
CA SER A 280 6.12 -20.69 0.89
C SER A 280 4.95 -21.35 0.12
N SER A 281 3.77 -21.44 0.72
CA SER A 281 2.57 -22.04 0.12
C SER A 281 1.81 -21.09 -0.80
N PHE A 282 2.16 -19.80 -0.84
CA PHE A 282 1.45 -18.77 -1.61
C PHE A 282 2.33 -18.14 -2.68
N ASP A 283 1.73 -17.79 -3.82
CA ASP A 283 2.42 -17.12 -4.93
C ASP A 283 2.60 -15.63 -4.61
N VAL A 284 1.60 -15.03 -3.94
CA VAL A 284 1.59 -13.63 -3.53
C VAL A 284 1.13 -13.50 -2.07
N VAL A 285 1.85 -12.74 -1.26
CA VAL A 285 1.50 -12.42 0.13
C VAL A 285 1.28 -10.92 0.27
N LEU A 286 0.06 -10.54 0.62
CA LEU A 286 -0.46 -9.18 0.62
C LEU A 286 -0.52 -8.68 2.07
N ALA A 287 0.36 -7.74 2.41
CA ALA A 287 0.42 -7.17 3.74
C ALA A 287 -0.56 -5.99 3.80
N GLY A 288 -1.82 -6.28 4.13
CA GLY A 288 -2.93 -5.35 4.02
C GLY A 288 -3.13 -4.46 5.24
N TRP A 289 -3.87 -3.36 5.04
CA TRP A 289 -4.43 -2.56 6.12
C TRP A 289 -5.47 -3.38 6.91
N PRO A 290 -5.42 -3.46 8.26
CA PRO A 290 -6.53 -3.97 9.08
C PRO A 290 -7.88 -3.36 8.70
N THR A 291 -8.91 -4.20 8.64
CA THR A 291 -10.28 -3.75 8.37
C THR A 291 -11.25 -4.42 9.33
N ASN A 292 -12.12 -3.59 9.91
CA ASN A 292 -13.26 -4.00 10.73
C ASN A 292 -14.58 -3.88 9.96
N TRP A 293 -14.52 -3.90 8.62
CA TRP A 293 -15.69 -3.76 7.77
C TRP A 293 -16.20 -5.12 7.33
N SER A 294 -17.54 -5.25 7.26
CA SER A 294 -18.19 -6.43 6.70
C SER A 294 -17.84 -6.61 5.22
N THR A 295 -17.69 -5.52 4.47
CA THR A 295 -17.26 -5.55 3.08
C THR A 295 -15.80 -5.12 2.98
N LEU A 296 -14.98 -5.91 2.28
CA LEU A 296 -13.55 -5.67 2.17
C LEU A 296 -13.15 -5.47 0.70
N LEU A 297 -12.42 -4.39 0.44
CA LEU A 297 -11.74 -4.13 -0.82
C LEU A 297 -10.40 -4.87 -0.82
N LEU A 298 -10.20 -5.75 -1.79
CA LEU A 298 -8.96 -6.49 -2.00
C LEU A 298 -8.10 -5.76 -3.04
N TYR A 299 -6.86 -5.48 -2.65
CA TYR A 299 -5.83 -4.94 -3.53
C TYR A 299 -4.44 -5.39 -3.04
N MET A 300 -3.46 -5.37 -3.92
CA MET A 300 -2.03 -5.51 -3.65
C MET A 300 -1.50 -4.17 -3.18
N PRO A 301 -1.18 -4.01 -1.89
CA PRO A 301 -0.83 -2.69 -1.40
C PRO A 301 0.53 -2.22 -1.93
N GLY A 302 0.60 -0.95 -2.33
CA GLY A 302 1.84 -0.32 -2.82
C GLY A 302 2.95 -0.33 -1.76
N HIS A 303 2.59 -0.22 -0.49
CA HIS A 303 3.57 -0.10 0.60
C HIS A 303 4.26 -1.42 1.00
N PHE A 304 3.65 -2.59 0.78
CA PHE A 304 4.30 -3.90 1.00
C PHE A 304 3.49 -5.03 0.35
N THR A 305 4.09 -5.73 -0.62
CA THR A 305 3.56 -7.00 -1.16
C THR A 305 4.73 -7.92 -1.50
N ALA A 306 4.65 -9.17 -1.06
CA ALA A 306 5.64 -10.21 -1.32
C ALA A 306 5.15 -11.22 -2.36
N PHE A 307 6.10 -11.84 -3.03
CA PHE A 307 5.92 -12.78 -4.13
C PHE A 307 6.86 -13.95 -3.91
N ARG A 308 6.41 -15.14 -4.30
CA ARG A 308 7.36 -16.23 -4.52
C ARG A 308 8.28 -15.83 -5.66
N ARG A 309 9.59 -16.09 -5.51
CA ARG A 309 10.56 -15.93 -6.59
C ARG A 309 10.39 -17.06 -7.59
N SER A 310 9.49 -16.85 -8.54
CA SER A 310 9.25 -17.77 -9.66
C SER A 310 8.89 -16.97 -10.92
N PRO A 311 9.54 -17.23 -12.07
CA PRO A 311 9.18 -16.62 -13.35
C PRO A 311 7.71 -16.83 -13.73
N ASP A 312 7.10 -17.93 -13.28
CA ASP A 312 5.70 -18.24 -13.58
C ASP A 312 4.74 -17.23 -12.93
N VAL A 313 5.10 -16.65 -11.78
CA VAL A 313 4.30 -15.61 -11.12
C VAL A 313 4.31 -14.33 -11.96
N ALA A 314 5.48 -13.87 -12.39
CA ALA A 314 5.63 -12.71 -13.27
C ALA A 314 4.88 -12.91 -14.61
N ARG A 315 5.02 -14.09 -15.22
CA ARG A 315 4.31 -14.47 -16.45
C ARG A 315 2.80 -14.49 -16.28
N ALA A 316 2.29 -14.94 -15.14
CA ALA A 316 0.85 -14.93 -14.87
C ALA A 316 0.29 -13.49 -14.90
N PHE A 317 0.99 -12.52 -14.28
CA PHE A 317 0.60 -11.11 -14.37
C PHE A 317 0.69 -10.56 -15.80
N GLN A 318 1.80 -10.82 -16.50
CA GLN A 318 1.99 -10.38 -17.88
C GLN A 318 0.85 -10.87 -18.81
N ARG A 319 0.42 -12.13 -18.65
CA ARG A 319 -0.66 -12.73 -19.45
C ARG A 319 -2.06 -12.24 -19.05
N ALA A 320 -2.24 -11.78 -17.82
CA ALA A 320 -3.53 -11.33 -17.29
C ALA A 320 -3.82 -9.84 -17.53
N VAL A 321 -2.78 -9.05 -17.80
CA VAL A 321 -2.87 -7.61 -18.09
C VAL A 321 -2.86 -7.40 -19.61
N PRO A 322 -3.98 -6.96 -20.23
CA PRO A 322 -4.14 -6.85 -21.68
C PRO A 322 -2.98 -6.12 -22.37
N ALA A 323 -2.55 -5.01 -21.78
CA ALA A 323 -1.49 -4.15 -22.29
C ALA A 323 -0.11 -4.83 -22.36
N LEU A 324 0.09 -5.95 -21.67
CA LEU A 324 1.38 -6.64 -21.55
C LEU A 324 1.42 -8.00 -22.26
N VAL A 325 0.27 -8.51 -22.71
CA VAL A 325 0.16 -9.85 -23.29
C VAL A 325 1.02 -9.98 -24.55
N THR A 326 1.08 -8.93 -25.37
CA THR A 326 1.84 -8.94 -26.63
C THR A 326 2.55 -7.61 -26.85
N TYR A 327 3.63 -7.64 -27.65
CA TYR A 327 4.31 -6.43 -28.13
C TYR A 327 3.33 -5.42 -28.77
N ASN A 328 2.39 -5.90 -29.61
CA ASN A 328 1.45 -5.00 -30.30
C ASN A 328 0.47 -4.34 -29.33
N ALA A 329 0.00 -5.05 -28.30
CA ALA A 329 -0.83 -4.46 -27.25
C ALA A 329 -0.02 -3.41 -26.48
N PHE A 330 1.22 -3.74 -26.11
CA PHE A 330 2.10 -2.83 -25.38
C PHE A 330 2.37 -1.53 -26.14
N VAL A 331 2.66 -1.60 -27.43
CA VAL A 331 2.94 -0.40 -28.26
C VAL A 331 1.67 0.33 -28.68
N GLY A 332 0.58 -0.41 -28.90
CA GLY A 332 -0.68 0.10 -29.44
C GLY A 332 -1.64 0.71 -28.42
N GLU A 333 -1.54 0.36 -27.14
CA GLU A 333 -2.40 0.92 -26.10
C GLU A 333 -1.91 2.31 -25.64
N GLU A 334 -2.83 3.27 -25.63
CA GLU A 334 -2.63 4.55 -24.95
C GLU A 334 -2.70 4.29 -23.44
N PHE A 335 -1.53 4.18 -22.82
CA PHE A 335 -1.34 3.96 -21.38
C PHE A 335 -1.78 5.17 -20.53
N GLU A 336 -2.40 6.20 -21.11
CA GLU A 336 -2.86 7.38 -20.38
C GLU A 336 -3.97 7.03 -19.36
N GLU A 337 -4.58 5.84 -19.46
CA GLU A 337 -5.55 5.31 -18.48
C GLU A 337 -4.89 4.57 -17.30
N PHE A 338 -3.59 4.24 -17.38
CA PHE A 338 -2.83 3.63 -16.28
C PHE A 338 -2.47 4.74 -15.27
N GLY A 339 -3.34 4.95 -14.29
CA GLY A 339 -3.10 5.92 -13.22
C GLY A 339 -1.89 5.56 -12.35
N ASP A 340 -1.52 6.46 -11.43
CA ASP A 340 -0.42 6.31 -10.45
C ASP A 340 -0.49 5.03 -9.56
N ALA A 341 -1.52 4.18 -9.68
CA ALA A 341 -1.83 3.06 -8.78
C ALA A 341 -2.15 1.76 -9.56
N CYS A 342 -1.33 1.42 -10.56
CA CYS A 342 -1.54 0.22 -11.39
C CYS A 342 -1.44 -1.09 -10.60
N GLU A 343 -0.56 -1.15 -9.61
CA GLU A 343 -0.40 -2.26 -8.68
C GLU A 343 -1.65 -2.46 -7.82
N GLU A 344 -2.21 -1.37 -7.29
CA GLU A 344 -3.37 -1.42 -6.40
C GLU A 344 -4.70 -1.59 -7.17
N GLY A 345 -4.72 -1.19 -8.44
CA GLY A 345 -5.86 -1.37 -9.34
C GLY A 345 -5.70 -2.58 -10.27
N GLU A 346 -5.13 -2.37 -11.45
CA GLU A 346 -5.15 -3.35 -12.54
C GLU A 346 -4.44 -4.66 -12.22
N TYR A 347 -3.25 -4.61 -11.62
CA TYR A 347 -2.56 -5.85 -11.24
C TYR A 347 -3.29 -6.56 -10.09
N SER A 348 -3.94 -5.83 -9.20
CA SER A 348 -4.80 -6.42 -8.16
C SER A 348 -5.99 -7.14 -8.77
N HIS A 349 -6.67 -6.50 -9.71
CA HIS A 349 -7.74 -7.12 -10.49
C HIS A 349 -7.24 -8.38 -11.21
N ALA A 350 -6.07 -8.31 -11.84
CA ALA A 350 -5.44 -9.45 -12.49
C ALA A 350 -5.22 -10.62 -11.51
N LEU A 351 -4.58 -10.36 -10.35
CA LEU A 351 -4.33 -11.37 -9.32
C LEU A 351 -5.63 -12.08 -8.91
N PHE A 352 -6.65 -11.33 -8.54
CA PHE A 352 -7.86 -11.90 -7.94
C PHE A 352 -8.84 -12.48 -8.97
N MET A 353 -8.98 -11.84 -10.14
CA MET A 353 -10.07 -12.13 -11.08
C MET A 353 -9.62 -12.83 -12.37
N ARG A 354 -8.33 -12.74 -12.75
CA ARG A 354 -7.84 -13.22 -14.05
C ARG A 354 -6.72 -14.26 -13.97
N THR A 355 -6.11 -14.43 -12.81
CA THR A 355 -5.12 -15.49 -12.58
C THR A 355 -5.64 -16.55 -11.62
N GLY A 356 -5.08 -17.76 -11.73
CA GLY A 356 -5.25 -18.84 -10.77
C GLY A 356 -4.29 -18.78 -9.58
N LEU A 357 -3.43 -17.75 -9.48
CA LEU A 357 -2.37 -17.69 -8.47
C LEU A 357 -2.93 -17.81 -7.05
N ARG A 358 -2.17 -18.48 -6.19
CA ARG A 358 -2.44 -18.58 -4.75
C ARG A 358 -2.04 -17.29 -4.09
N PHE A 359 -2.90 -16.74 -3.25
CA PHE A 359 -2.57 -15.55 -2.49
C PHE A 359 -2.96 -15.68 -1.02
N LEU A 360 -2.25 -14.95 -0.18
CA LEU A 360 -2.55 -14.76 1.23
C LEU A 360 -2.54 -13.26 1.53
N ARG A 361 -3.69 -12.71 1.88
CA ARG A 361 -3.82 -11.37 2.45
C ARG A 361 -3.95 -11.49 3.96
N PHE A 362 -3.28 -10.64 4.71
CA PHE A 362 -3.41 -10.55 6.16
C PHE A 362 -3.36 -9.11 6.66
N ASP A 363 -3.85 -8.86 7.87
CA ASP A 363 -3.73 -7.56 8.52
C ASP A 363 -2.29 -7.35 9.01
N ALA A 364 -1.55 -6.49 8.30
CA ALA A 364 -0.12 -6.30 8.51
C ALA A 364 0.23 -4.87 8.92
N MET A 365 -0.57 -3.88 8.51
CA MET A 365 -0.29 -2.48 8.82
C MET A 365 -0.67 -2.12 10.26
N VAL A 366 0.17 -1.30 10.86
CA VAL A 366 -0.18 -0.49 12.03
C VAL A 366 -1.06 0.68 11.57
N ASP A 367 -2.33 0.64 11.94
CA ASP A 367 -3.26 1.75 11.73
C ASP A 367 -4.06 2.02 12.99
N ALA A 368 -3.63 3.03 13.74
CA ALA A 368 -4.28 3.54 14.94
C ALA A 368 -3.97 5.04 15.07
N GLY A 369 -4.77 5.76 15.87
CA GLY A 369 -4.50 7.19 16.15
C GLY A 369 -3.14 7.41 16.82
N HIS A 370 -2.70 6.41 17.60
CA HIS A 370 -1.39 6.37 18.22
C HIS A 370 -0.65 5.11 17.81
N HIS A 371 0.62 5.24 17.46
CA HIS A 371 1.48 4.10 17.18
C HIS A 371 2.90 4.30 17.68
N ILE A 372 3.58 3.17 17.88
CA ILE A 372 4.90 3.09 18.47
C ILE A 372 5.80 2.35 17.49
N ASN A 373 6.98 2.91 17.21
CA ASN A 373 7.98 2.27 16.36
C ASN A 373 9.29 2.10 17.13
N THR A 374 9.86 0.91 17.05
CA THR A 374 11.17 0.54 17.60
C THR A 374 11.95 -0.21 16.52
N LEU A 375 13.24 -0.42 16.72
CA LEU A 375 14.01 -1.30 15.83
C LEU A 375 13.60 -2.78 15.94
N ASP A 376 12.90 -3.19 17.00
CA ASP A 376 12.43 -4.57 17.18
C ASP A 376 10.92 -4.72 16.97
N GLY A 377 10.23 -3.76 16.36
CA GLY A 377 8.78 -3.90 16.15
C GLY A 377 8.04 -2.58 16.03
N VAL A 378 6.87 -2.66 15.41
CA VAL A 378 5.93 -1.55 15.29
C VAL A 378 4.57 -1.97 15.84
N PHE A 379 3.91 -1.04 16.53
CA PHE A 379 2.73 -1.36 17.34
C PHE A 379 1.65 -0.29 17.19
N ALA A 380 0.42 -0.73 16.97
CA ALA A 380 -0.77 0.10 17.14
C ALA A 380 -1.17 0.10 18.62
N VAL A 381 -1.53 1.28 19.16
CA VAL A 381 -2.23 1.35 20.45
C VAL A 381 -3.73 1.23 20.17
N GLU A 382 -4.26 0.03 20.39
CA GLU A 382 -5.67 -0.25 20.26
C GLU A 382 -6.43 0.20 21.52
N ASP A 383 -7.69 0.55 21.34
CA ASP A 383 -8.57 1.07 22.40
C ASP A 383 -7.95 2.26 23.16
N ASP A 384 -7.32 3.17 22.41
CA ASP A 384 -6.62 4.35 22.95
C ASP A 384 -7.51 5.31 23.76
N HIS A 385 -8.81 5.31 23.52
CA HIS A 385 -9.81 5.99 24.35
C HIS A 385 -9.84 5.49 25.80
N ALA A 386 -9.33 4.28 26.07
CA ALA A 386 -9.17 3.73 27.40
C ALA A 386 -7.90 4.21 28.12
N LEU A 387 -7.02 4.97 27.44
CA LEU A 387 -5.88 5.60 28.11
C LEU A 387 -6.35 6.71 29.08
N PRO A 388 -5.65 6.90 30.21
CA PRO A 388 -6.07 7.85 31.23
C PRO A 388 -6.00 9.28 30.73
N THR A 389 -7.04 10.07 30.97
CA THR A 389 -6.99 11.50 30.69
C THR A 389 -5.86 12.13 31.49
N ALA A 390 -4.89 12.74 30.81
CA ALA A 390 -3.78 13.42 31.47
C ALA A 390 -4.30 14.47 32.48
N PRO A 391 -3.64 14.62 33.64
CA PRO A 391 -3.95 15.71 34.55
C PRO A 391 -3.76 17.05 33.82
N THR A 392 -4.71 17.96 34.00
CA THR A 392 -4.88 19.25 33.29
C THR A 392 -3.74 20.27 33.46
N SER A 393 -2.54 19.87 33.90
CA SER A 393 -1.43 20.76 34.20
C SER A 393 -0.25 20.67 33.23
N THR A 394 -0.39 20.04 32.07
CA THR A 394 0.65 20.03 31.03
C THR A 394 0.35 21.09 29.97
N ASP A 395 1.37 21.82 29.51
CA ASP A 395 1.27 22.72 28.35
C ASP A 395 1.00 21.95 27.02
N LEU A 396 1.03 20.62 27.05
CA LEU A 396 0.74 19.72 25.93
C LEU A 396 -0.76 19.55 25.67
N ALA A 397 -1.11 19.18 24.43
CA ALA A 397 -2.46 18.80 24.09
C ALA A 397 -2.91 17.57 24.94
N PRO A 398 -4.17 17.52 25.43
CA PRO A 398 -4.60 16.49 26.39
C PRO A 398 -4.41 15.02 25.93
N LYS A 399 -4.54 14.73 24.63
CA LYS A 399 -4.33 13.37 24.07
C LYS A 399 -2.85 12.99 24.02
N GLU A 400 -2.00 13.93 23.66
CA GLU A 400 -0.55 13.75 23.64
C GLU A 400 0.01 13.48 25.04
N ALA A 401 -0.44 14.26 26.03
CA ALA A 401 -0.09 14.05 27.43
C ALA A 401 -0.55 12.68 27.95
N THR A 402 -1.62 12.13 27.38
CA THR A 402 -2.17 10.82 27.73
C THR A 402 -1.25 9.68 27.27
N LEU A 403 -0.82 9.67 26.00
CA LEU A 403 0.13 8.67 25.49
C LEU A 403 1.46 8.73 26.26
N LEU A 404 1.96 9.93 26.54
CA LEU A 404 3.19 10.12 27.31
C LEU A 404 3.08 9.61 28.74
N SER A 405 1.92 9.73 29.39
CA SER A 405 1.68 9.18 30.73
C SER A 405 1.70 7.65 30.76
N ALA A 406 1.28 7.01 29.67
CA ALA A 406 1.29 5.56 29.51
C ALA A 406 2.66 4.99 29.15
N ARG A 407 3.62 5.84 28.74
CA ARG A 407 4.95 5.46 28.24
C ARG A 407 5.67 4.44 29.13
N PRO A 408 5.78 4.60 30.46
CA PRO A 408 6.50 3.64 31.28
C PRO A 408 5.88 2.23 31.24
N ALA A 409 4.55 2.14 31.21
CA ALA A 409 3.83 0.87 31.13
C ALA A 409 4.00 0.24 29.74
N ILE A 410 3.92 1.04 28.68
CA ILE A 410 4.16 0.60 27.30
C ILE A 410 5.59 0.04 27.18
N ASN A 411 6.60 0.77 27.65
CA ASN A 411 8.00 0.31 27.57
C ASN A 411 8.25 -0.98 28.34
N ALA A 412 7.62 -1.14 29.51
CA ALA A 412 7.71 -2.39 30.26
C ALA A 412 7.08 -3.57 29.51
N ALA A 413 5.95 -3.35 28.82
CA ALA A 413 5.31 -4.37 28.00
C ALA A 413 6.15 -4.71 26.77
N LEU A 414 6.73 -3.72 26.08
CA LEU A 414 7.65 -3.95 24.96
C LEU A 414 8.90 -4.73 25.40
N ALA A 415 9.53 -4.36 26.52
CA ALA A 415 10.68 -5.09 27.04
C ALA A 415 10.34 -6.55 27.41
N SER A 416 9.12 -6.79 27.90
CA SER A 416 8.65 -8.15 28.23
C SER A 416 8.36 -8.98 26.97
N HIS A 417 7.80 -8.35 25.93
CA HIS A 417 7.50 -8.98 24.63
C HIS A 417 8.75 -9.43 23.88
N THR A 418 9.86 -8.72 24.09
CA THR A 418 11.14 -8.93 23.37
C THR A 418 12.11 -9.84 24.13
N SER A 419 11.76 -10.30 25.33
CA SER A 419 12.65 -11.11 26.16
C SER A 419 12.87 -12.50 25.56
N PRO A 420 14.12 -12.95 25.34
CA PRO A 420 14.43 -14.29 24.85
C PRO A 420 14.04 -15.41 25.83
N ASP A 421 13.76 -15.07 27.09
CA ASP A 421 13.24 -16.00 28.12
C ASP A 421 11.70 -16.13 28.09
N GLY A 422 11.02 -15.50 27.13
CA GLY A 422 9.62 -15.80 26.84
C GLY A 422 9.47 -17.30 26.51
N PRO A 423 8.34 -17.94 26.85
CA PRO A 423 8.16 -19.35 26.53
C PRO A 423 8.41 -19.55 25.02
N GLU A 424 9.42 -20.36 24.69
CA GLU A 424 9.61 -20.97 23.37
C GLU A 424 8.43 -21.91 23.06
N ASP A 425 7.20 -21.38 23.07
CA ASP A 425 6.05 -22.16 22.64
C ASP A 425 6.08 -22.16 21.11
N ASP A 426 6.49 -23.29 20.54
CA ASP A 426 6.33 -23.64 19.12
C ASP A 426 4.90 -23.34 18.59
N GLU A 427 3.90 -23.20 19.47
CA GLU A 427 2.54 -22.76 19.14
C GLU A 427 2.41 -21.25 18.85
N GLN A 428 3.23 -20.38 19.48
CA GLN A 428 3.22 -18.93 19.23
C GLN A 428 3.74 -18.55 17.83
N GLN A 429 4.48 -19.44 17.16
CA GLN A 429 4.97 -19.23 15.80
C GLN A 429 3.98 -19.62 14.70
N ARG A 430 2.87 -20.31 15.02
CA ARG A 430 1.90 -20.71 14.00
C ARG A 430 0.96 -19.58 13.68
N THR A 431 0.88 -19.23 12.40
CA THR A 431 -0.06 -18.21 11.92
C THR A 431 -1.51 -18.66 12.13
N PHE A 432 -1.79 -19.96 11.97
CA PHE A 432 -3.13 -20.52 12.16
C PHE A 432 -3.25 -21.42 13.39
N THR A 433 -4.24 -21.11 14.23
CA THR A 433 -4.57 -21.85 15.45
C THR A 433 -5.78 -22.78 15.23
N THR A 434 -6.08 -23.66 16.19
CA THR A 434 -7.32 -24.44 16.15
C THR A 434 -8.57 -23.61 16.45
N GLU A 435 -8.41 -22.39 16.98
CA GLU A 435 -9.53 -21.49 17.32
C GLU A 435 -10.00 -20.65 16.13
N GLY A 436 -9.16 -20.53 15.10
CA GLY A 436 -9.50 -19.68 13.96
C GLY A 436 -10.68 -20.19 13.15
N LEU A 437 -11.59 -19.27 12.83
CA LEU A 437 -12.82 -19.52 12.08
C LEU A 437 -12.60 -19.22 10.60
N GLU A 438 -13.05 -20.11 9.73
CA GLU A 438 -12.85 -19.99 8.28
C GLU A 438 -14.13 -20.24 7.51
N ALA A 439 -14.36 -19.44 6.46
CA ALA A 439 -15.52 -19.55 5.60
C ALA A 439 -15.17 -19.23 4.14
N PRO A 440 -15.88 -19.84 3.17
CA PRO A 440 -15.73 -19.50 1.76
C PRO A 440 -16.26 -18.09 1.48
N VAL A 441 -15.62 -17.38 0.54
CA VAL A 441 -16.03 -16.05 0.11
C VAL A 441 -16.14 -15.96 -1.41
N THR A 442 -17.03 -15.09 -1.88
CA THR A 442 -17.22 -14.83 -3.31
C THR A 442 -16.68 -13.46 -3.65
N LEU A 443 -15.66 -13.41 -4.50
CA LEU A 443 -15.10 -12.16 -4.99
C LEU A 443 -16.02 -11.55 -6.07
N ARG A 444 -16.15 -10.23 -6.05
CA ARG A 444 -16.91 -9.45 -7.03
C ARG A 444 -16.11 -8.24 -7.50
N GLN A 445 -16.32 -7.85 -8.76
CA GLN A 445 -15.85 -6.58 -9.26
C GLN A 445 -16.86 -5.50 -8.86
N ASP A 446 -16.55 -4.72 -7.82
CA ASP A 446 -17.49 -3.80 -7.19
C ASP A 446 -16.76 -2.64 -6.51
N ALA A 447 -16.78 -1.47 -7.14
CA ALA A 447 -16.24 -0.26 -6.56
C ALA A 447 -17.15 0.38 -5.50
N SER A 448 -18.44 0.04 -5.48
CA SER A 448 -19.40 0.59 -4.49
C SER A 448 -19.23 -0.04 -3.10
N ALA A 449 -18.48 -1.14 -3.03
CA ALA A 449 -18.11 -1.84 -1.81
C ALA A 449 -17.21 -1.04 -0.86
N ALA A 450 -16.53 0.00 -1.36
CA ALA A 450 -15.69 0.88 -0.56
C ALA A 450 -16.20 2.32 -0.62
N PRO A 451 -16.11 3.09 0.48
CA PRO A 451 -16.50 4.50 0.48
C PRO A 451 -15.64 5.35 -0.45
N PHE A 452 -14.44 4.87 -0.77
CA PHE A 452 -13.49 5.54 -1.66
C PHE A 452 -12.61 4.51 -2.37
N VAL A 453 -12.43 4.69 -3.68
CA VAL A 453 -11.50 3.95 -4.54
C VAL A 453 -10.65 4.98 -5.27
N TRP A 454 -9.32 4.87 -5.16
CA TRP A 454 -8.36 5.85 -5.70
C TRP A 454 -7.74 5.43 -7.04
N PHE A 455 -8.12 4.27 -7.54
CA PHE A 455 -7.80 3.77 -8.87
C PHE A 455 -9.09 3.59 -9.68
N ALA A 456 -8.97 3.19 -10.94
CA ALA A 456 -10.11 3.11 -11.84
C ALA A 456 -11.15 2.09 -11.31
N PRO A 457 -12.44 2.48 -11.14
CA PRO A 457 -13.47 1.65 -10.49
C PRO A 457 -13.66 0.25 -11.10
N GLN A 458 -13.38 0.08 -12.39
CA GLN A 458 -13.47 -1.24 -13.05
C GLN A 458 -12.49 -2.27 -12.49
N TYR A 459 -11.45 -1.85 -11.77
CA TYR A 459 -10.47 -2.74 -11.18
C TYR A 459 -10.74 -3.07 -9.71
N ALA A 460 -11.77 -2.48 -9.09
CA ALA A 460 -12.09 -2.72 -7.70
C ALA A 460 -12.61 -4.15 -7.51
N VAL A 461 -11.90 -4.94 -6.69
CA VAL A 461 -12.31 -6.28 -6.28
C VAL A 461 -12.69 -6.24 -4.82
N ALA A 462 -13.88 -6.72 -4.48
CA ALA A 462 -14.36 -6.75 -3.11
C ALA A 462 -15.10 -8.04 -2.80
N TYR A 463 -15.37 -8.27 -1.52
CA TYR A 463 -16.25 -9.34 -1.06
C TYR A 463 -16.94 -8.97 0.25
N ASP A 464 -18.08 -9.60 0.53
CA ASP A 464 -18.74 -9.50 1.83
C ASP A 464 -18.32 -10.66 2.72
N SER A 465 -17.85 -10.34 3.91
CA SER A 465 -17.44 -11.28 4.95
C SER A 465 -18.63 -12.03 5.52
N PRO A 466 -18.71 -13.35 5.35
CA PRO A 466 -19.68 -14.17 6.08
C PRO A 466 -19.41 -14.18 7.60
N LEU A 467 -18.16 -13.97 8.05
CA LEU A 467 -17.80 -14.10 9.46
C LEU A 467 -17.79 -12.76 10.22
N ALA A 468 -17.71 -11.60 9.56
CA ALA A 468 -17.47 -10.32 10.25
C ALA A 468 -18.44 -10.06 11.40
N GLN A 469 -19.73 -10.33 11.22
CA GLN A 469 -20.74 -10.10 12.27
C GLN A 469 -20.68 -11.13 13.41
N GLU A 470 -20.03 -12.27 13.20
CA GLU A 470 -19.83 -13.31 14.22
C GLU A 470 -18.60 -13.03 15.10
N ILE A 471 -17.66 -12.21 14.62
CA ILE A 471 -16.44 -11.86 15.34
C ILE A 471 -16.61 -10.53 16.09
N PRO A 472 -16.28 -10.45 17.40
CA PRO A 472 -16.33 -9.21 18.16
C PRO A 472 -15.62 -8.04 17.47
N GLY A 473 -16.23 -6.87 17.51
CA GLY A 473 -15.71 -5.65 16.86
C GLY A 473 -15.62 -5.76 15.34
N ASN A 474 -16.44 -6.61 14.71
CA ASN A 474 -16.38 -6.92 13.28
C ASN A 474 -15.01 -7.39 12.81
N GLY A 475 -14.31 -8.15 13.65
CA GLY A 475 -12.96 -8.61 13.37
C GLY A 475 -11.84 -7.68 13.81
N ARG A 476 -12.14 -6.46 14.30
CA ARG A 476 -11.13 -5.51 14.82
C ARG A 476 -10.18 -6.15 15.83
N HIS A 477 -10.71 -7.08 16.63
CA HIS A 477 -9.99 -7.70 17.75
C HIS A 477 -9.35 -9.05 17.38
N GLY A 478 -9.34 -9.40 16.10
CA GLY A 478 -8.71 -10.60 15.56
C GLY A 478 -7.69 -10.24 14.48
N ARG A 479 -7.12 -11.28 13.85
CA ARG A 479 -6.30 -11.17 12.65
C ARG A 479 -7.09 -11.76 11.48
N ARG A 480 -7.39 -10.94 10.48
CA ARG A 480 -8.16 -11.34 9.30
C ARG A 480 -7.25 -11.76 8.16
N TYR A 481 -7.45 -12.96 7.67
CA TYR A 481 -6.79 -13.52 6.51
C TYR A 481 -7.79 -13.74 5.37
N VAL A 482 -7.34 -13.52 4.13
CA VAL A 482 -8.11 -13.85 2.92
C VAL A 482 -7.18 -14.56 1.97
N MET A 483 -7.59 -15.73 1.48
CA MET A 483 -6.65 -16.58 0.77
C MET A 483 -7.28 -17.49 -0.27
N ARG A 484 -6.49 -17.77 -1.31
CA ARG A 484 -6.66 -18.86 -2.26
C ARG A 484 -5.49 -19.83 -2.07
N ARG A 485 -5.75 -21.02 -1.53
CA ARG A 485 -4.71 -22.02 -1.19
C ARG A 485 -4.24 -22.86 -2.37
N ASP A 486 -5.16 -23.16 -3.27
CA ASP A 486 -4.90 -23.99 -4.44
C ASP A 486 -4.97 -23.15 -5.70
N VAL A 487 -4.18 -23.52 -6.71
CA VAL A 487 -4.26 -22.87 -8.02
C VAL A 487 -5.68 -23.05 -8.58
N ASP A 488 -6.30 -21.95 -9.01
CA ASP A 488 -7.70 -21.89 -9.44
C ASP A 488 -8.73 -22.35 -8.37
N GLY A 489 -8.30 -22.44 -7.12
CA GLY A 489 -9.11 -22.88 -6.00
C GLY A 489 -10.10 -21.81 -5.49
N PRO A 490 -11.01 -22.21 -4.57
CA PRO A 490 -11.91 -21.28 -3.92
C PRO A 490 -11.15 -20.26 -3.06
N VAL A 491 -11.75 -19.09 -2.90
CA VAL A 491 -11.25 -18.08 -1.96
C VAL A 491 -11.96 -18.26 -0.63
N THR A 492 -11.21 -18.15 0.45
CA THR A 492 -11.69 -18.26 1.83
C THR A 492 -11.24 -17.05 2.63
N GLU A 493 -12.01 -16.70 3.66
CA GLU A 493 -11.55 -15.82 4.72
C GLU A 493 -11.38 -16.60 6.01
N ARG A 494 -10.43 -16.18 6.84
CA ARG A 494 -10.16 -16.76 8.14
C ARG A 494 -9.89 -15.69 9.18
N PHE A 495 -10.50 -15.80 10.35
CA PHE A 495 -10.20 -14.96 11.52
C PHE A 495 -9.45 -15.77 12.55
N GLU A 496 -8.31 -15.24 13.00
CA GLU A 496 -7.54 -15.79 14.13
C GLU A 496 -7.66 -14.86 15.35
N PRO A 497 -7.52 -15.40 16.57
CA PRO A 497 -7.37 -14.57 17.76
C PRO A 497 -6.17 -13.61 17.64
N ALA A 498 -6.36 -12.35 18.08
CA ALA A 498 -5.25 -11.41 18.19
C ALA A 498 -4.37 -11.76 19.40
N GLN A 499 -3.05 -11.70 19.22
CA GLN A 499 -2.12 -11.70 20.33
C GLN A 499 -2.09 -10.29 20.92
N ARG A 500 -2.74 -10.13 22.07
CA ARG A 500 -2.85 -8.82 22.73
C ARG A 500 -1.70 -8.63 23.70
N ILE A 501 -0.89 -7.59 23.46
CA ILE A 501 0.17 -7.19 24.40
C ILE A 501 -0.45 -6.16 25.36
N HIS A 502 -0.88 -6.64 26.52
CA HIS A 502 -1.49 -5.79 27.53
C HIS A 502 -0.43 -5.01 28.32
N PHE A 503 -0.77 -3.78 28.69
CA PHE A 503 0.00 -2.96 29.61
C PHE A 503 -0.93 -2.34 30.65
N ASP A 504 -0.50 -2.31 31.90
CA ASP A 504 -1.27 -1.74 33.00
C ASP A 504 -0.69 -0.39 33.41
N ILE A 505 -1.52 0.66 33.37
CA ILE A 505 -1.12 1.99 33.81
C ILE A 505 -1.38 2.11 35.33
N PRO A 506 -0.36 2.39 36.16
CA PRO A 506 -0.53 2.50 37.60
C PRO A 506 -1.62 3.51 38.01
N GLY A 507 -2.51 3.11 38.90
CA GLY A 507 -3.60 3.96 39.41
C GLY A 507 -4.87 3.96 38.55
N GLN A 508 -4.88 3.25 37.43
CA GLN A 508 -6.09 3.07 36.63
C GLN A 508 -6.90 1.86 37.15
N GLU A 509 -7.98 2.13 37.87
CA GLU A 509 -8.99 1.09 38.15
C GLU A 509 -9.76 0.78 36.86
N VAL A 510 -9.40 -0.32 36.20
CA VAL A 510 -10.21 -0.84 35.11
C VAL A 510 -11.44 -1.47 35.73
N GLY A 511 -12.55 -0.72 35.75
CA GLY A 511 -13.84 -1.23 36.17
C GLY A 511 -14.19 -2.52 35.43
N ALA A 512 -14.82 -3.47 36.13
CA ALA A 512 -15.22 -4.75 35.55
C ALA A 512 -16.01 -4.53 34.25
N GLY A 513 -15.50 -5.04 33.12
CA GLY A 513 -16.15 -4.95 31.81
C GLY A 513 -15.74 -3.79 30.91
N ARG A 514 -14.76 -2.95 31.27
CA ARG A 514 -14.14 -2.01 30.33
C ARG A 514 -12.98 -2.65 29.57
N GLU A 515 -12.92 -2.42 28.27
CA GLU A 515 -11.77 -2.80 27.45
C GLU A 515 -10.55 -1.97 27.87
N ARG A 516 -9.40 -2.63 27.95
CA ARG A 516 -8.12 -2.00 28.28
C ARG A 516 -7.40 -1.69 26.98
N ALA A 517 -6.71 -0.54 26.94
CA ALA A 517 -5.76 -0.28 25.88
C ALA A 517 -4.71 -1.41 25.81
N TRP A 518 -4.29 -1.74 24.60
CA TRP A 518 -3.33 -2.82 24.36
C TRP A 518 -2.53 -2.53 23.09
N LEU A 519 -1.41 -3.22 22.93
CA LEU A 519 -0.55 -3.07 21.77
C LEU A 519 -0.81 -4.22 20.79
N ARG A 520 -1.13 -3.86 19.54
CA ARG A 520 -1.17 -4.79 18.42
C ARG A 520 0.10 -4.62 17.61
N GLU A 521 0.93 -5.67 17.58
CA GLU A 521 2.11 -5.71 16.70
C GLU A 521 1.67 -5.80 15.23
N GLY A 522 2.35 -5.03 14.38
CA GLY A 522 2.18 -5.08 12.92
C GLY A 522 3.51 -5.37 12.21
N LEU A 523 3.42 -5.64 10.92
CA LEU A 523 4.57 -5.85 10.04
C LEU A 523 5.27 -4.52 9.69
N TYR A 524 4.50 -3.44 9.55
CA TYR A 524 5.04 -2.11 9.24
C TYR A 524 4.04 -1.01 9.62
N THR A 525 4.57 0.19 9.80
CA THR A 525 3.82 1.44 9.85
C THR A 525 4.00 2.15 8.52
N HIS A 526 2.92 2.63 7.90
CA HIS A 526 2.98 3.45 6.69
C HIS A 526 2.64 4.89 7.02
N LEU A 527 3.57 5.81 6.78
CA LEU A 527 3.49 7.21 7.18
C LEU A 527 2.74 8.06 6.14
N GLN A 528 1.63 7.52 5.61
CA GLN A 528 0.92 8.07 4.46
C GLN A 528 0.23 9.40 4.77
N ALA A 529 -0.52 9.46 5.87
CA ALA A 529 -1.30 10.65 6.21
C ALA A 529 -0.39 11.70 6.83
N GLU A 530 0.55 11.23 7.65
CA GLU A 530 1.50 11.99 8.41
C GLU A 530 2.41 12.75 7.46
N LYS A 531 2.94 12.14 6.39
CA LYS A 531 3.83 12.82 5.43
C LYS A 531 3.23 14.00 4.67
N TYR A 532 1.90 14.15 4.66
CA TYR A 532 1.22 15.31 4.09
C TYR A 532 0.85 16.37 5.13
N ALA A 533 1.07 16.10 6.42
CA ALA A 533 0.82 17.04 7.48
C ALA A 533 1.92 18.11 7.54
N SER A 534 1.55 19.35 7.83
CA SER A 534 2.51 20.46 7.92
C SER A 534 3.53 20.31 9.05
N TRP A 535 3.25 19.42 10.00
CA TRP A 535 4.12 19.12 11.12
C TRP A 535 5.10 18.00 10.85
N TRP A 536 4.94 17.30 9.72
CA TRP A 536 5.70 16.11 9.42
C TRP A 536 7.19 16.41 9.35
N ALA A 537 7.91 15.71 10.21
CA ALA A 537 9.33 15.53 10.14
C ALA A 537 9.61 14.20 10.83
N LEU A 538 10.61 13.47 10.35
CA LEU A 538 11.27 12.42 11.13
C LEU A 538 12.65 12.93 11.55
N PRO A 539 13.28 12.34 12.58
CA PRO A 539 14.68 12.62 12.85
C PRO A 539 15.51 12.39 11.58
N GLU A 540 16.42 13.32 11.27
CA GLU A 540 17.35 13.19 10.13
C GLU A 540 18.32 12.01 10.28
N ARG A 541 18.41 11.46 11.51
CA ARG A 541 19.14 10.23 11.81
C ARG A 541 18.17 9.07 11.99
N ALA A 542 18.70 7.87 11.80
CA ALA A 542 18.03 6.63 12.16
C ALA A 542 17.70 6.58 13.66
N LEU A 543 16.63 5.84 14.00
CA LEU A 543 16.42 5.34 15.36
C LEU A 543 17.61 4.47 15.78
N GLU A 544 18.09 4.67 17.00
CA GLU A 544 19.16 3.89 17.62
C GLU A 544 18.60 2.74 18.48
N PRO A 545 19.39 1.70 18.77
CA PRO A 545 18.99 0.65 19.70
C PRO A 545 18.55 1.21 21.06
N GLY A 546 17.36 0.80 21.52
CA GLY A 546 16.77 1.27 22.77
C GLY A 546 15.95 2.56 22.64
N GLU A 547 15.95 3.21 21.48
CA GLU A 547 15.06 4.34 21.21
C GLU A 547 13.67 3.89 20.78
N VAL A 548 12.68 4.69 21.14
CA VAL A 548 11.27 4.44 20.85
C VAL A 548 10.64 5.69 20.25
N LEU A 549 10.12 5.57 19.03
CA LEU A 549 9.36 6.60 18.33
C LEU A 549 7.87 6.46 18.66
N TYR A 550 7.34 7.41 19.42
CA TYR A 550 5.91 7.57 19.69
C TYR A 550 5.30 8.54 18.68
N VAL A 551 4.22 8.12 18.03
CA VAL A 551 3.51 8.95 17.06
C VAL A 551 2.05 9.09 17.49
N ASP A 552 1.59 10.33 17.50
CA ASP A 552 0.20 10.74 17.54
C ASP A 552 -0.12 11.35 16.17
N LYS A 553 -0.96 10.70 15.37
CA LYS A 553 -1.27 11.13 13.99
C LYS A 553 -1.86 12.54 13.94
N GLU A 554 -2.47 13.02 15.02
CA GLU A 554 -3.06 14.34 15.12
C GLU A 554 -2.09 15.40 15.64
N HIS A 555 -1.18 15.05 16.57
CA HIS A 555 -0.43 16.03 17.36
C HIS A 555 1.08 16.05 17.12
N GLY A 556 1.69 14.96 16.62
CA GLY A 556 3.11 14.93 16.32
C GLY A 556 3.80 13.65 16.72
N ALA A 557 5.11 13.72 16.91
CA ALA A 557 5.92 12.55 17.23
C ALA A 557 7.10 12.89 18.14
N HIS A 558 7.55 11.89 18.90
CA HIS A 558 8.68 11.97 19.83
C HIS A 558 9.56 10.75 19.75
N VAL A 559 10.87 10.95 19.89
CA VAL A 559 11.80 9.87 20.17
C VAL A 559 12.30 10.00 21.60
N TRP A 560 12.20 8.89 22.34
CA TRP A 560 12.73 8.76 23.69
C TRP A 560 13.79 7.68 23.72
N ASP A 561 14.86 7.91 24.46
CA ASP A 561 15.92 6.91 24.67
C ASP A 561 15.57 5.92 25.80
N ALA A 562 16.43 4.92 25.99
CA ALA A 562 16.28 3.89 27.02
C ALA A 562 16.32 4.44 28.46
N ASP A 563 16.96 5.59 28.66
CA ASP A 563 17.05 6.31 29.94
C ASP A 563 15.84 7.24 30.16
N ALA A 564 14.84 7.17 29.27
CA ALA A 564 13.62 7.94 29.29
C ALA A 564 13.81 9.46 29.10
N ASN A 565 14.89 9.86 28.43
CA ASN A 565 15.12 11.23 27.98
C ASN A 565 14.52 11.46 26.59
N LEU A 566 13.99 12.67 26.36
CA LEU A 566 13.51 13.09 25.05
C LEU A 566 14.71 13.48 24.19
N VAL A 567 14.92 12.79 23.08
CA VAL A 567 16.06 13.02 22.18
C VAL A 567 15.66 13.68 20.87
N TRP A 568 14.38 13.62 20.51
CA TRP A 568 13.83 14.32 19.35
C TRP A 568 12.32 14.54 19.50
N GLN A 569 11.80 15.63 18.93
CA GLN A 569 10.37 15.91 18.84
C GLN A 569 10.05 16.59 17.50
N SER A 570 8.84 16.36 16.98
CA SER A 570 8.41 16.99 15.73
C SER A 570 8.17 18.50 15.89
N PRO A 571 8.28 19.30 14.81
CA PRO A 571 8.15 20.76 14.86
C PRO A 571 6.84 21.28 15.47
N ARG A 572 5.75 20.52 15.36
CA ARG A 572 4.45 20.95 15.92
C ARG A 572 4.40 20.84 17.42
N VAL A 573 5.01 19.81 18.00
CA VAL A 573 5.09 19.71 19.45
C VAL A 573 5.98 20.82 20.00
N ALA A 574 7.07 21.14 19.30
CA ALA A 574 7.96 22.23 19.70
C ALA A 574 7.32 23.64 19.65
N ALA A 575 6.20 23.80 18.93
CA ALA A 575 5.50 25.06 18.72
C ALA A 575 4.32 25.29 19.68
N LEU A 576 3.91 24.25 20.42
CA LEU A 576 2.95 24.31 21.52
C LEU A 576 3.70 24.61 22.82
#